data_AF-A0A9Q0G2V8-F1
#
_entry.id   AF-A0A9Q0G2V8-F1
#
_cell.length_a   1.000
_cell.length_b   1.000
_cell.length_c   1.000
_cell.angle_alpha   90.00
_cell.angle_beta   90.00
_cell.angle_gamma   90.00
#
_symmetry.space_group_name_H-M   'P 1'
#
loop_
_entity.id
_entity.type
_entity.pdbx_description
1 polymer ?
#
loop_
_entity_poly.entity_id
_entity_poly.type
_entity_poly.pdbx_seq_one_letter_code
_entity_poly.pdbx_strand_id
1 'polypeptide(L)'
;MGESVLTFVVEEMLKKLGSLALEGISVAWGLKEKLQKLNDTLTFIRAVLHDAVERQGREESVKIWLQKLGDVAYEGEDVLDEFGYEILRQKMEGGTPSKKVSNFFSASSNPIAFRLHMGNKIKKINNELAKIKDDAVGLVLAVCYYLLKAMALEKPPGF
;
A
#
# COMPACT_ATOMS: atom_id res chain seq x y z
N MET A 1 -5.04 -12.61 -16.47
CA MET A 1 -3.65 -12.10 -16.53
C MET A 1 -3.39 -10.91 -15.60
N GLY A 2 -4.36 -10.03 -15.30
CA GLY A 2 -4.15 -8.92 -14.35
C GLY A 2 -4.15 -9.32 -12.85
N GLU A 3 -4.83 -10.42 -12.49
CA GLU A 3 -4.99 -10.91 -11.10
C GLU A 3 -3.67 -11.33 -10.45
N SER A 4 -2.78 -12.02 -11.18
CA SER A 4 -1.48 -12.44 -10.67
C SER A 4 -0.54 -11.25 -10.46
N VAL A 5 -0.72 -10.19 -11.24
CA VAL A 5 0.14 -9.01 -11.19
C VAL A 5 -0.16 -8.18 -9.94
N LEU A 6 -1.44 -8.01 -9.61
CA LEU A 6 -1.82 -7.20 -8.43
C LEU A 6 -1.36 -7.84 -7.11
N THR A 7 -1.54 -9.16 -6.96
CA THR A 7 -1.04 -9.90 -5.80
C THR A 7 0.47 -9.78 -5.68
N PHE A 8 1.18 -9.92 -6.82
CA PHE A 8 2.64 -9.79 -6.85
C PHE A 8 3.10 -8.39 -6.42
N VAL A 9 2.49 -7.33 -6.93
CA VAL A 9 2.82 -5.94 -6.55
C VAL A 9 2.61 -5.70 -5.06
N VAL A 10 1.47 -6.13 -4.49
CA VAL A 10 1.20 -5.98 -3.04
C VAL A 10 2.23 -6.73 -2.20
N GLU A 11 2.63 -7.94 -2.62
CA GLU A 11 3.68 -8.70 -1.94
C GLU A 11 5.04 -8.04 -2.05
N GLU A 12 5.39 -7.49 -3.21
CA GLU A 12 6.63 -6.77 -3.44
C GLU A 12 6.71 -5.52 -2.56
N MET A 13 5.62 -4.74 -2.47
CA MET A 13 5.54 -3.60 -1.55
C MET A 13 5.75 -4.01 -0.08
N LEU A 14 5.15 -5.11 0.36
CA LEU A 14 5.34 -5.64 1.72
C LEU A 14 6.81 -6.06 1.97
N LYS A 15 7.46 -6.70 0.99
CA LYS A 15 8.89 -7.04 1.06
C LYS A 15 9.76 -5.77 1.13
N LYS A 16 9.48 -4.79 0.27
CA LYS A 16 10.17 -3.48 0.26
C LYS A 16 10.03 -2.80 1.62
N LEU A 17 8.82 -2.75 2.20
CA LEU A 17 8.58 -2.19 3.53
C LEU A 17 9.36 -2.92 4.64
N GLY A 18 9.43 -4.25 4.57
CA GLY A 18 10.25 -5.05 5.48
C GLY A 18 11.75 -4.69 5.39
N SER A 19 12.27 -4.58 4.17
CA SER A 19 13.67 -4.16 3.93
C SER A 19 13.93 -2.73 4.44
N LEU A 20 13.02 -1.79 4.15
CA LEU A 20 13.11 -0.41 4.60
C LEU A 20 13.07 -0.29 6.13
N ALA A 21 12.32 -1.15 6.82
CA ALA A 21 12.29 -1.21 8.27
C ALA A 21 13.63 -1.66 8.87
N LEU A 22 14.38 -2.52 8.17
CA LEU A 22 15.70 -3.01 8.59
C LEU A 22 16.83 -2.03 8.23
N GLU A 23 16.80 -1.46 7.03
CA GLU A 23 17.90 -0.66 6.47
C GLU A 23 17.76 0.86 6.65
N GLY A 24 16.53 1.34 6.86
CA GLY A 24 16.18 2.77 6.76
C GLY A 24 16.01 3.48 8.09
N ILE A 25 16.31 2.88 9.24
CA ILE A 25 15.95 3.39 10.58
C ILE A 25 16.42 4.85 10.81
N SER A 26 17.59 5.24 10.31
CA SER A 26 18.11 6.61 10.43
C SER A 26 17.47 7.62 9.44
N VAL A 27 17.13 7.18 8.23
CA VAL A 27 16.57 8.02 7.15
C VAL A 27 15.06 8.17 7.29
N ALA A 28 14.39 7.11 7.76
CA ALA A 28 12.95 7.01 8.00
C ALA A 28 12.51 7.61 9.35
N TRP A 29 13.41 8.25 10.10
CA TRP A 29 13.06 8.91 11.37
C TRP A 29 11.93 9.93 11.14
N GLY A 30 10.78 9.72 11.79
CA GLY A 30 9.54 10.50 11.59
C GLY A 30 8.58 9.97 10.50
N LEU A 31 8.97 8.92 9.76
CA LEU A 31 8.11 8.22 8.78
C LEU A 31 7.65 6.84 9.27
N LYS A 32 8.23 6.33 10.36
CA LYS A 32 7.95 5.00 10.92
C LYS A 32 6.46 4.69 11.07
N GLU A 33 5.70 5.58 11.70
CA GLU A 33 4.25 5.39 11.90
C GLU A 33 3.49 5.33 10.57
N LYS A 34 3.89 6.14 9.59
CA LYS A 34 3.26 6.17 8.26
C LYS A 34 3.56 4.89 7.48
N LEU A 35 4.80 4.39 7.56
CA LEU A 35 5.21 3.14 6.92
C LEU A 35 4.55 1.93 7.60
N GLN A 36 4.42 1.95 8.92
CA GLN A 36 3.71 0.91 9.67
C GLN A 36 2.22 0.88 9.30
N LYS A 37 1.55 2.04 9.24
CA LYS A 37 0.17 2.13 8.78
C LYS A 37 0.00 1.59 7.35
N LEU A 38 0.97 1.86 6.48
CA LEU A 38 0.97 1.37 5.11
C LEU A 38 1.07 -0.16 5.09
N ASN A 39 2.00 -0.73 5.86
CA ASN A 39 2.17 -2.17 6.02
C ASN A 39 0.90 -2.86 6.55
N ASP A 40 0.27 -2.30 7.59
CA ASP A 40 -0.94 -2.87 8.18
C ASP A 40 -2.11 -2.87 7.17
N THR A 41 -2.24 -1.79 6.40
CA THR A 41 -3.30 -1.67 5.38
C THR A 41 -3.07 -2.63 4.22
N LEU A 42 -1.83 -2.75 3.73
CA LEU A 42 -1.47 -3.71 2.68
C LEU A 42 -1.63 -5.15 3.13
N THR A 43 -1.34 -5.45 4.41
CA THR A 43 -1.53 -6.79 4.99
C THR A 43 -3.01 -7.18 5.00
N PHE A 44 -3.89 -6.24 5.38
CA PHE A 44 -5.33 -6.46 5.29
C PHE A 44 -5.79 -6.67 3.84
N ILE A 45 -5.35 -5.80 2.93
CA ILE A 45 -5.69 -5.88 1.52
C ILE A 45 -5.26 -7.22 0.92
N ARG A 46 -4.04 -7.69 1.22
CA ARG A 46 -3.56 -9.02 0.79
C ARG A 46 -4.47 -10.15 1.25
N ALA A 47 -4.98 -10.09 2.48
CA ALA A 47 -5.87 -11.12 3.01
C ALA A 47 -7.22 -11.15 2.26
N VAL A 48 -7.76 -9.99 1.87
CA VAL A 48 -9.02 -9.90 1.13
C VAL A 48 -8.83 -10.16 -0.37
N LEU A 49 -7.63 -9.93 -0.90
CA LEU A 49 -7.32 -10.03 -2.33
C LEU A 49 -7.59 -11.43 -2.89
N HIS A 50 -7.24 -12.46 -2.11
CA HIS A 50 -7.44 -13.84 -2.51
C HIS A 50 -8.92 -14.14 -2.82
N ASP A 51 -9.82 -13.79 -1.90
CA ASP A 51 -11.26 -14.01 -2.06
C ASP A 51 -11.87 -13.07 -3.11
N ALA A 52 -11.32 -11.87 -3.27
CA ALA A 52 -11.77 -10.91 -4.28
C ALA A 52 -11.47 -11.38 -5.71
N VAL A 53 -10.32 -12.00 -5.95
CA VAL A 53 -9.95 -12.54 -7.27
C VAL A 53 -10.94 -13.62 -7.71
N GLU A 54 -11.33 -14.54 -6.84
CA GLU A 54 -12.32 -15.58 -7.18
C GLU A 54 -13.71 -15.01 -7.52
N ARG A 55 -14.06 -13.87 -6.90
CA ARG A 55 -15.36 -13.20 -7.08
C ARG A 55 -15.38 -12.19 -8.24
N GLN A 56 -14.22 -11.80 -8.77
CA GLN A 56 -14.08 -10.80 -9.83
C GLN A 56 -14.91 -11.10 -11.08
N GLY A 57 -15.02 -12.37 -11.47
CA GLY A 57 -15.80 -12.78 -12.65
C GLY A 57 -17.32 -12.76 -12.45
N ARG A 58 -17.80 -12.59 -11.21
CA ARG A 58 -19.22 -12.67 -10.83
C ARG A 58 -19.77 -11.33 -10.34
N GLU A 59 -18.92 -10.47 -9.79
CA GLU A 59 -19.31 -9.22 -9.15
C GLU A 59 -18.56 -8.03 -9.77
N GLU A 60 -19.28 -7.19 -10.54
CA GLU A 60 -18.68 -5.99 -11.16
C GLU A 60 -18.15 -5.00 -10.11
N SER A 61 -18.76 -4.95 -8.92
CA SER A 61 -18.28 -4.15 -7.78
C SER A 61 -16.89 -4.58 -7.31
N VAL A 62 -16.61 -5.89 -7.28
CA VAL A 62 -15.30 -6.45 -6.93
C VAL A 62 -14.27 -6.12 -8.02
N LYS A 63 -14.67 -6.17 -9.29
CA LYS A 63 -13.81 -5.79 -10.42
C LYS A 63 -13.42 -4.31 -10.39
N ILE A 64 -14.37 -3.40 -10.12
CA ILE A 64 -14.08 -1.97 -9.94
C ILE A 64 -13.15 -1.75 -8.74
N TRP A 65 -13.38 -2.47 -7.64
CA TRP A 65 -12.51 -2.40 -6.47
C TRP A 65 -11.07 -2.86 -6.77
N LEU A 66 -10.90 -3.97 -7.49
CA LEU A 66 -9.59 -4.46 -7.91
C LEU A 66 -8.87 -3.49 -8.87
N GLN A 67 -9.60 -2.81 -9.76
CA GLN A 67 -9.03 -1.78 -10.63
C GLN A 67 -8.49 -0.59 -9.82
N LYS A 68 -9.29 -0.04 -8.91
CA LYS A 68 -8.86 1.05 -8.01
C LYS A 68 -7.65 0.65 -7.17
N LEU A 69 -7.64 -0.59 -6.70
CA LEU A 69 -6.50 -1.12 -5.93
C LEU A 69 -5.25 -1.21 -6.79
N GLY A 70 -5.37 -1.62 -8.06
CA GLY A 70 -4.28 -1.59 -9.04
C GLY A 70 -3.65 -0.21 -9.15
N ASP A 71 -4.47 0.81 -9.42
CA ASP A 71 -3.98 2.18 -9.61
C ASP A 71 -3.16 2.68 -8.41
N VAL A 72 -3.66 2.43 -7.18
CA VAL A 72 -2.98 2.86 -5.95
C VAL A 72 -1.76 1.98 -5.61
N ALA A 73 -1.80 0.69 -5.95
CA ALA A 73 -0.68 -0.22 -5.71
C ALA A 73 0.54 0.16 -6.57
N TYR A 74 0.33 0.48 -7.86
CA TYR A 74 1.41 0.94 -8.73
C TYR A 74 2.00 2.27 -8.27
N GLU A 75 1.16 3.26 -7.94
CA GLU A 75 1.67 4.54 -7.39
C GLU A 75 2.43 4.32 -6.07
N GLY A 76 1.93 3.41 -5.22
CA GLY A 76 2.58 3.07 -3.96
C GLY A 76 3.93 2.39 -4.14
N GLU A 77 4.04 1.48 -5.10
CA GLU A 77 5.30 0.81 -5.46
C GLU A 77 6.35 1.81 -5.93
N ASP A 78 5.99 2.71 -6.85
CA ASP A 78 6.88 3.76 -7.34
C ASP A 78 7.41 4.64 -6.19
N VAL A 79 6.55 4.98 -5.22
CA VAL A 79 6.93 5.75 -4.03
C VAL A 79 7.91 4.96 -3.14
N LEU A 80 7.74 3.64 -2.98
CA LEU A 80 8.65 2.83 -2.20
C LEU A 80 10.01 2.66 -2.90
N ASP A 81 10.03 2.59 -4.24
CA ASP A 81 11.26 2.53 -5.02
C ASP A 81 12.05 3.83 -4.98
N GLU A 82 11.38 4.99 -5.09
CA GLU A 82 11.99 6.30 -4.85
C GLU A 82 12.61 6.40 -3.45
N PHE A 83 11.93 5.83 -2.44
CA PHE A 83 12.45 5.81 -1.08
C PHE A 83 13.69 4.93 -0.93
N GLY A 84 13.64 3.71 -1.49
CA GLY A 84 14.76 2.77 -1.50
C GLY A 84 15.98 3.34 -2.23
N TYR A 85 15.77 3.98 -3.37
CA TYR A 85 16.81 4.65 -4.14
C TYR A 85 17.54 5.72 -3.31
N GLU A 86 16.82 6.58 -2.60
CA GLU A 86 17.46 7.64 -1.82
C GLU A 86 18.24 7.10 -0.60
N ILE A 87 17.74 6.03 0.03
CA ILE A 87 18.49 5.35 1.11
C ILE A 87 19.82 4.81 0.57
N LEU A 88 19.81 4.15 -0.59
CA LEU A 88 21.02 3.66 -1.25
C LEU A 88 21.95 4.81 -1.63
N ARG A 89 21.40 5.89 -2.18
CA ARG A 89 22.15 7.08 -2.58
C ARG A 89 22.85 7.73 -1.39
N GLN A 90 22.18 7.93 -0.27
CA GLN A 90 22.80 8.49 0.94
C GLN A 90 23.91 7.60 1.50
N LYS A 91 23.74 6.27 1.46
CA LYS A 91 24.80 5.32 1.85
C LYS A 91 26.04 5.46 0.96
N MET A 92 25.87 5.66 -0.36
CA MET A 92 26.97 5.81 -1.31
C MET A 92 27.65 7.19 -1.24
N GLU A 93 26.88 8.27 -1.14
CA GLU A 93 27.39 9.64 -1.10
C GLU A 93 28.05 10.01 0.25
N GLY A 94 27.63 9.38 1.35
CA GLY A 94 28.18 9.59 2.69
C GLY A 94 29.66 9.17 2.88
N GLY A 95 30.27 8.49 1.91
CA GLY A 95 31.64 7.98 1.95
C GLY A 95 32.70 8.79 1.19
N THR A 96 32.32 9.84 0.44
CA THR A 96 33.29 10.61 -0.37
C THR A 96 33.38 12.08 0.07
N PRO A 97 34.56 12.60 0.47
CA PRO A 97 34.70 13.98 0.94
C PRO A 97 34.72 15.03 -0.18
N SER A 98 34.68 14.62 -1.45
CA SER A 98 34.89 15.51 -2.60
C SER A 98 33.62 15.70 -3.42
N LYS A 99 32.81 16.70 -3.02
CA LYS A 99 31.97 17.60 -3.85
C LYS A 99 30.93 18.29 -2.97
N LYS A 100 31.42 19.05 -1.99
CA LYS A 100 30.59 19.73 -0.99
C LYS A 100 30.33 21.20 -1.38
N VAL A 101 30.01 21.49 -2.64
CA VAL A 101 29.64 22.85 -3.07
C VAL A 101 28.92 22.81 -4.42
N SER A 102 27.58 22.66 -4.40
CA SER A 102 26.63 23.28 -5.36
C SER A 102 25.20 22.71 -5.27
N ASN A 103 24.99 21.50 -4.73
CA ASN A 103 23.68 20.82 -4.84
C ASN A 103 22.76 20.90 -3.60
N PHE A 104 23.08 21.71 -2.59
CA PHE A 104 22.28 21.80 -1.35
C PHE A 104 20.82 22.29 -1.53
N PHE A 105 20.45 22.79 -2.72
CA PHE A 105 19.12 23.32 -3.02
C PHE A 105 18.18 22.33 -3.74
N SER A 106 18.64 21.13 -4.12
CA SER A 106 17.73 20.08 -4.60
C SER A 106 17.01 19.42 -3.43
N ALA A 107 15.70 19.17 -3.57
CA ALA A 107 14.90 18.46 -2.55
C ALA A 107 15.47 17.07 -2.20
N SER A 108 16.23 16.46 -3.14
CA SER A 108 16.95 15.19 -2.97
C SER A 108 18.34 15.31 -2.34
N SER A 109 18.80 16.52 -1.98
CA SER A 109 20.10 16.73 -1.32
C SER A 109 19.98 17.32 0.08
N ASN A 110 18.79 17.78 0.47
CA ASN A 110 18.48 18.17 1.83
C ASN A 110 17.69 17.04 2.53
N PRO A 111 18.28 16.37 3.54
CA PRO A 111 17.62 15.26 4.24
C PRO A 111 16.27 15.62 4.86
N ILE A 112 16.06 16.87 5.29
CA ILE A 112 14.79 17.32 5.86
C ILE A 112 13.74 17.49 4.77
N ALA A 113 14.09 18.14 3.65
CA ALA A 113 13.19 18.34 2.52
C ALA A 113 12.74 16.98 1.93
N PHE A 114 13.68 16.05 1.78
CA PHE A 114 13.40 14.68 1.35
C PHE A 114 12.42 13.98 2.30
N ARG A 115 12.66 14.02 3.61
CA ARG A 115 11.75 13.41 4.61
C ARG A 115 10.35 14.01 4.54
N LEU A 116 10.21 15.32 4.35
CA LEU A 116 8.90 15.97 4.22
C LEU A 116 8.19 15.56 2.92
N HIS A 117 8.91 15.57 1.80
CA HIS A 117 8.42 15.15 0.49
C HIS A 117 7.92 13.70 0.51
N MET A 118 8.76 12.76 0.96
CA MET A 118 8.39 11.36 1.10
C MET A 118 7.28 11.15 2.12
N GLY A 119 7.31 11.91 3.21
CA GLY A 119 6.25 11.87 4.22
C GLY A 119 4.89 12.30 3.69
N ASN A 120 4.84 13.20 2.70
CA ASN A 120 3.61 13.60 2.04
C ASN A 120 3.13 12.53 1.05
N LYS A 121 4.04 11.95 0.25
CA LYS A 121 3.74 10.85 -0.67
C LYS A 121 3.19 9.62 0.05
N ILE A 122 3.88 9.13 1.08
CA ILE A 122 3.43 7.98 1.89
C ILE A 122 2.10 8.29 2.59
N LYS A 123 1.87 9.54 3.01
CA LYS A 123 0.57 9.94 3.58
C LYS A 123 -0.56 9.89 2.55
N LYS A 124 -0.30 10.30 1.30
CA LYS A 124 -1.26 10.22 0.20
C LYS A 124 -1.66 8.76 -0.04
N ILE A 125 -0.69 7.87 -0.25
CA ILE A 125 -0.92 6.44 -0.48
C ILE A 125 -1.69 5.80 0.69
N ASN A 126 -1.33 6.11 1.94
CA ASN A 126 -2.07 5.63 3.10
C ASN A 126 -3.54 6.04 3.10
N ASN A 127 -3.85 7.26 2.66
CA ASN A 127 -5.21 7.75 2.62
C ASN A 127 -6.02 7.08 1.50
N GLU A 128 -5.39 6.80 0.36
CA GLU A 128 -6.03 6.12 -0.77
C GLU A 128 -6.27 4.64 -0.47
N LEU A 129 -5.28 3.94 0.10
CA LEU A 129 -5.44 2.55 0.54
C LEU A 129 -6.44 2.41 1.69
N ALA A 130 -6.57 3.40 2.57
CA ALA A 130 -7.60 3.40 3.60
C ALA A 130 -9.00 3.41 3.00
N LYS A 131 -9.24 4.22 1.95
CA LYS A 131 -10.52 4.20 1.22
C LYS A 131 -10.77 2.85 0.54
N ILE A 132 -9.75 2.27 -0.06
CA ILE A 132 -9.85 0.94 -0.68
C ILE A 132 -10.17 -0.13 0.36
N LYS A 133 -9.54 -0.08 1.53
CA LYS A 133 -9.86 -0.97 2.65
C LYS A 133 -11.32 -0.81 3.08
N ASP A 134 -11.81 0.41 3.22
CA ASP A 134 -13.19 0.66 3.64
C ASP A 134 -14.20 0.15 2.59
N ASP A 135 -13.92 0.36 1.30
CA ASP A 135 -14.69 -0.22 0.19
C ASP A 135 -14.72 -1.76 0.29
N ALA A 136 -13.57 -2.39 0.60
CA ALA A 136 -13.46 -3.84 0.74
C ALA A 136 -14.33 -4.38 1.89
N VAL A 137 -14.31 -3.69 3.05
CA VAL A 137 -15.16 -4.03 4.20
C VAL A 137 -16.63 -3.92 3.81
N GLY A 138 -17.03 -2.89 3.07
CA GLY A 138 -18.38 -2.74 2.55
C GLY A 138 -18.82 -3.91 1.65
N LEU A 139 -17.94 -4.35 0.74
CA LEU A 139 -18.21 -5.49 -0.15
C LEU A 139 -18.35 -6.82 0.61
N VAL A 140 -17.52 -7.05 1.63
CA VAL A 140 -17.61 -8.23 2.48
C VAL A 140 -18.90 -8.22 3.30
N LEU A 141 -19.22 -7.09 3.96
CA LEU A 141 -20.44 -6.95 4.76
C LEU A 141 -21.71 -7.09 3.92
N ALA A 142 -21.73 -6.54 2.70
CA ALA A 142 -22.87 -6.67 1.80
C ALA A 142 -23.15 -8.14 1.49
N VAL A 143 -22.14 -8.93 1.15
CA VAL A 143 -22.32 -10.36 0.87
C VAL A 143 -22.70 -11.14 2.12
N CYS A 144 -22.07 -10.87 3.27
CA CYS A 144 -22.49 -11.49 4.53
C CYS A 144 -23.96 -11.19 4.86
N TYR A 145 -24.41 -9.94 4.66
CA TYR A 145 -25.80 -9.56 4.89
C TYR A 145 -26.77 -10.31 3.96
N TYR A 146 -26.47 -10.40 2.66
CA TYR A 146 -27.32 -11.11 1.72
C TYR A 146 -27.36 -12.61 1.99
N LEU A 147 -26.23 -13.23 2.36
CA LEU A 147 -26.18 -14.63 2.75
C LEU A 147 -26.95 -14.90 4.04
N LEU A 148 -26.78 -14.07 5.07
CA LEU A 148 -27.55 -14.16 6.33
C LEU A 148 -29.04 -14.00 6.07
N LYS A 149 -29.44 -13.05 5.21
CA LYS A 149 -30.83 -12.83 4.85
C LYS A 149 -31.41 -14.01 4.06
N ALA A 150 -30.66 -14.59 3.13
CA ALA A 150 -31.09 -15.78 2.40
C ALA A 150 -31.29 -16.99 3.33
N MET A 151 -30.32 -17.24 4.23
CA MET A 151 -30.44 -18.29 5.25
C MET A 151 -31.59 -18.04 6.22
N ALA A 152 -31.90 -16.78 6.55
CA ALA A 152 -33.04 -16.44 7.40
C ALA A 152 -34.40 -16.60 6.70
N LEU A 153 -34.45 -16.49 5.37
CA LEU A 153 -35.67 -16.64 4.56
C LEU A 153 -35.98 -18.10 4.22
N GLU A 154 -35.03 -19.03 4.37
CA GLU A 154 -35.26 -20.47 4.22
C GLU A 154 -35.90 -21.14 5.45
N LYS A 155 -36.31 -20.36 6.47
CA LYS A 155 -37.04 -20.94 7.61
C LYS A 155 -38.38 -21.51 7.11
N PRO A 156 -38.64 -22.83 7.26
CA PRO A 156 -39.85 -23.44 6.71
C PRO A 156 -41.10 -22.84 7.35
N PRO A 157 -42.20 -22.65 6.58
CA PRO A 157 -43.44 -22.14 7.12
C PRO A 157 -44.09 -23.22 8.01
N GLY A 158 -44.21 -22.92 9.30
CA GLY A 158 -45.11 -23.63 10.22
C GLY A 158 -44.47 -24.78 10.99
N PHE A 159 -44.40 -24.59 12.31
CA PHE A 159 -44.90 -25.58 13.26
C PHE A 159 -46.18 -25.01 13.87
#